data_AF-A0A0M3HYD5-F1
#
_entry.id   AF-A0A0M3HYD5-F1
#
_cell.length_a   1.000
_cell.length_b   1.000
_cell.length_c   1.000
_cell.angle_alpha   90.00
_cell.angle_beta   90.00
_cell.angle_gamma   90.00
#
_symmetry.space_group_name_H-M   'P 1'
#
loop_
_entity.id
_entity.type
_entity.pdbx_description
1 polymer ?
#
loop_
_entity_poly.entity_id
_entity_poly.type
_entity_poly.pdbx_seq_one_letter_code
_entity_poly.pdbx_strand_id
1 'polypeptide(L)'
;MIVVVPNLMGICLWSPPLDKMGNSTRGVTFCKKLIDAFNFHNYDSLLHADSKKVDPRKRGVPNESEIIVELMFATKKGDLDTIGRYDFSHSALI
;
A
#
# COMPACT_ATOMS: atom_id res chain seq x y z
N MET A 1 22.75 9.66 0.57
CA MET A 1 22.00 8.78 1.48
C MET A 1 21.43 7.63 0.66
N ILE A 2 21.64 6.39 1.09
CA ILE A 2 21.11 5.20 0.39
C ILE A 2 20.01 4.64 1.27
N VAL A 3 18.84 4.40 0.69
CA VAL A 3 17.65 3.84 1.36
C VAL A 3 17.30 2.53 0.67
N VAL A 4 17.00 1.51 1.45
CA VAL A 4 16.63 0.18 0.93
C VAL A 4 15.27 -0.19 1.49
N VAL A 5 14.34 -0.54 0.60
CA VAL A 5 13.07 -1.19 0.96
C VAL A 5 13.20 -2.67 0.56
N PRO A 6 13.36 -3.58 1.54
CA PRO A 6 13.61 -4.99 1.27
C PRO A 6 12.57 -5.59 0.33
N ASN A 7 13.03 -6.37 -0.65
CA ASN A 7 12.19 -7.07 -1.64
C ASN A 7 11.34 -6.16 -2.54
N LEU A 8 11.57 -4.84 -2.53
CA LEU A 8 10.85 -3.90 -3.38
C LEU A 8 11.78 -3.02 -4.22
N MET A 9 12.63 -2.20 -3.59
CA MET A 9 13.48 -1.25 -4.32
C MET A 9 14.63 -0.70 -3.47
N GLY A 10 15.64 -0.14 -4.14
CA GLY A 10 16.67 0.71 -3.54
C GLY A 10 16.57 2.14 -4.08
N ILE A 11 16.78 3.15 -3.23
CA ILE A 11 16.69 4.57 -3.56
C ILE A 11 17.99 5.26 -3.18
N CYS A 12 18.57 6.02 -4.12
CA CYS A 12 19.69 6.91 -3.84
C CYS A 12 19.20 8.36 -3.74
N LEU A 13 19.41 8.99 -2.59
CA LEU A 13 19.05 10.38 -2.33
C LEU A 13 20.32 11.23 -2.24
N TRP A 14 20.38 12.28 -3.05
CA TRP A 14 21.45 13.26 -3.02
C TRP A 14 20.88 14.67 -2.82
N SER A 15 21.34 15.33 -1.75
CA SER A 15 21.05 16.73 -1.46
C SER A 15 22.19 17.25 -0.57
N PRO A 16 23.01 18.21 -1.05
CA PRO A 16 24.21 18.68 -0.35
C PRO A 16 24.01 19.22 1.08
N PRO A 17 22.93 19.96 1.40
CA PRO A 17 22.75 20.48 2.76
C PRO A 17 22.58 19.35 3.80
N LEU A 18 23.38 19.40 4.86
CA LEU A 18 23.38 18.43 5.94
C LEU A 18 22.78 19.01 7.24
N ASP A 19 22.17 18.15 8.04
CA ASP A 19 21.75 18.48 9.41
C ASP A 19 22.94 18.43 10.39
N LYS A 20 22.67 18.71 11.66
CA LYS A 20 23.68 18.67 12.72
C LYS A 20 24.31 17.28 12.93
N MET A 21 23.69 16.22 12.43
CA MET A 21 24.13 14.83 12.54
C MET A 21 24.83 14.34 11.27
N GLY A 22 25.02 15.20 10.26
CA GLY A 22 25.66 14.85 9.00
C GLY A 22 24.75 14.14 7.99
N ASN A 23 23.43 14.06 8.25
CA ASN A 23 22.48 13.50 7.30
C ASN A 23 21.99 14.56 6.33
N SER A 24 21.66 14.17 5.10
CA SER A 24 21.03 15.09 4.14
C SER A 24 19.67 15.56 4.66
N THR A 25 19.51 16.87 4.90
CA THR A 25 18.30 17.44 5.52
C THR A 25 17.04 17.05 4.72
N ARG A 26 17.07 17.29 3.41
CA ARG A 26 15.99 16.95 2.48
C ARG A 26 15.80 15.45 2.33
N GLY A 27 16.88 14.66 2.42
CA GLY A 27 16.82 13.20 2.37
C GLY A 27 16.02 12.62 3.53
N VAL A 28 16.28 13.11 4.76
CA VAL A 28 15.53 12.71 5.95
C VAL A 28 14.06 13.15 5.85
N THR A 29 13.79 14.39 5.41
CA THR A 29 12.42 14.88 5.20
C THR A 29 11.66 14.04 4.16
N PHE A 30 12.33 13.65 3.07
CA PHE A 30 11.75 12.77 2.07
C PHE A 30 11.39 11.40 2.66
N CYS A 31 12.30 10.78 3.41
CA CYS A 31 12.05 9.46 4.00
C CYS A 31 10.86 9.47 4.98
N LYS A 32 10.68 10.56 5.74
CA LYS A 32 9.51 10.74 6.61
C LYS A 32 8.21 10.78 5.79
N LYS A 33 8.14 11.61 4.76
CA LYS A 33 6.97 11.69 3.88
C LYS A 33 6.70 10.37 3.14
N LEU A 34 7.76 9.63 2.81
CA LEU A 34 7.66 8.33 2.13
C LEU A 34 6.90 7.32 3.01
N ILE A 35 7.26 7.19 4.29
CA ILE A 35 6.59 6.25 5.21
C ILE A 35 5.20 6.73 5.67
N ASP A 36 4.92 8.04 5.57
CA ASP A 36 3.59 8.60 5.82
C ASP A 36 2.62 8.28 4.67
N ALA A 37 3.10 8.24 3.43
CA ALA A 37 2.29 7.95 2.24
C ALA A 37 2.18 6.45 1.94
N PHE A 38 3.23 5.67 2.18
CA PHE A 38 3.31 4.26 1.81
C PHE A 38 3.57 3.36 3.02
N ASN A 39 3.12 2.11 2.93
CA ASN A 39 3.31 1.10 3.97
C ASN A 39 4.72 0.46 3.97
N PHE A 40 5.77 1.26 3.74
CA PHE A 40 7.15 0.78 3.66
C PHE A 40 7.87 0.68 5.01
N HIS A 41 7.23 1.09 6.11
CA HIS A 41 7.83 0.94 7.42
C HIS A 41 7.96 -0.56 7.76
N ASN A 42 9.13 -1.00 8.26
CA ASN A 42 9.39 -2.43 8.51
C ASN A 42 8.37 -3.10 9.46
N TYR A 43 7.79 -2.29 10.35
CA TYR A 43 6.77 -2.70 11.32
C TYR A 43 5.38 -2.14 11.00
N ASP A 44 5.15 -1.64 9.77
CA ASP A 44 3.79 -1.27 9.37
C ASP A 44 2.91 -2.52 9.33
N SER A 45 1.67 -2.40 9.80
CA SER A 45 0.78 -3.55 9.84
C SER A 45 0.16 -3.78 8.47
N LEU A 46 0.47 -4.92 7.84
CA LEU A 46 -0.19 -5.33 6.60
C LEU A 46 -1.67 -5.72 6.82
N LEU A 47 -2.07 -5.95 8.08
CA LEU A 47 -3.37 -6.50 8.47
C LEU A 47 -4.37 -5.44 8.97
N HIS A 48 -3.90 -4.29 9.47
CA HIS A 48 -4.81 -3.23 9.93
C HIS A 48 -5.17 -2.32 8.76
N ALA A 49 -6.41 -2.43 8.29
CA ALA A 49 -6.98 -1.65 7.20
C ALA A 49 -7.15 -0.15 7.51
N ASP A 50 -6.87 0.28 8.74
CA ASP A 50 -7.02 1.67 9.20
C ASP A 50 -5.93 2.62 8.68
N SER A 51 -4.92 2.07 8.02
CA SER A 51 -3.86 2.86 7.39
C SER A 51 -4.31 3.33 6.02
N LYS A 52 -4.61 4.63 5.87
CA LYS A 52 -4.83 5.30 4.55
C LYS A 52 -3.59 5.27 3.63
N LYS A 53 -2.57 4.51 3.98
CA LYS A 53 -1.31 4.40 3.25
C LYS A 53 -1.47 3.49 2.04
N VAL A 54 -0.74 3.83 0.99
CA VAL A 54 -0.77 3.09 -0.26
C VAL A 54 0.21 1.93 -0.20
N ASP A 55 -0.23 0.72 -0.54
CA ASP A 55 0.66 -0.39 -0.87
C ASP A 55 0.81 -0.48 -2.39
N PRO A 56 1.97 -0.11 -2.98
CA PRO A 56 2.15 -0.15 -4.42
C PRO A 56 2.27 -1.57 -4.98
N ARG A 57 2.39 -2.60 -4.12
CA ARG A 57 2.38 -4.01 -4.54
C ARG A 57 0.96 -4.52 -4.74
N LYS A 58 -0.03 -3.90 -4.08
CA LYS A 58 -1.43 -4.22 -4.34
C LYS A 58 -1.78 -3.66 -5.70
N ARG A 59 -2.29 -4.54 -6.57
CA ARG A 59 -2.95 -4.14 -7.81
C ARG A 59 -4.08 -3.17 -7.40
N GLY A 60 -4.25 -2.07 -8.14
CA GLY A 60 -5.23 -1.03 -7.81
C GLY A 60 -6.66 -1.60 -7.65
N VAL A 61 -7.62 -0.73 -7.30
CA VAL A 61 -9.04 -1.14 -7.22
C VAL A 61 -9.40 -1.93 -8.48
N PRO A 62 -9.83 -3.20 -8.37
CA PRO A 62 -10.15 -4.00 -9.53
C PRO A 62 -11.20 -3.28 -10.36
N ASN A 63 -11.05 -3.33 -11.68
CA ASN A 63 -12.03 -2.74 -12.57
C ASN A 63 -13.38 -3.45 -12.35
N GLU A 64 -14.49 -2.75 -12.54
CA GLU A 64 -15.84 -3.30 -12.36
C GLU A 64 -16.02 -4.64 -13.11
N SER A 65 -15.45 -4.74 -14.31
CA SER A 65 -15.43 -5.98 -15.10
C SER A 65 -14.70 -7.15 -14.41
N GLU A 66 -13.58 -6.89 -13.72
CA GLU A 66 -12.84 -7.92 -12.99
C GLU A 66 -13.67 -8.42 -11.78
N ILE A 67 -14.33 -7.49 -11.07
CA ILE A 67 -15.23 -7.80 -9.95
C ILE A 67 -16.41 -8.66 -10.43
N ILE A 68 -17.07 -8.28 -11.52
CA ILE A 68 -18.22 -9.02 -12.07
C ILE A 68 -17.80 -10.45 -12.46
N VAL A 69 -16.66 -10.61 -13.12
CA VAL A 69 -16.16 -11.93 -13.53
C VAL A 69 -15.87 -12.80 -12.30
N GLU A 70 -15.19 -12.25 -11.29
CA GLU A 70 -14.88 -12.99 -10.06
C GLU A 70 -16.16 -13.38 -9.31
N LEU A 71 -17.15 -12.48 -9.23
CA LEU A 71 -18.44 -12.76 -8.63
C LEU A 71 -19.19 -13.89 -9.38
N MET A 72 -19.23 -13.85 -10.71
CA MET A 72 -19.85 -14.92 -11.51
C MET A 72 -19.20 -16.28 -11.28
N PHE A 73 -17.86 -16.33 -11.18
CA PHE A 73 -17.15 -17.57 -10.86
C PHE A 73 -17.47 -18.07 -9.44
N ALA A 74 -17.54 -17.18 -8.45
CA ALA A 74 -17.92 -17.51 -7.09
C ALA A 74 -19.35 -18.05 -6.99
N THR A 75 -20.31 -17.41 -7.69
CA THR A 75 -21.72 -17.86 -7.75
C THR A 75 -21.83 -19.24 -8.38
N LYS A 76 -21.11 -19.50 -9.49
CA LYS A 76 -21.08 -20.83 -10.13
C LYS A 76 -20.57 -21.90 -9.16
N LYS A 77 -19.54 -21.58 -8.38
CA LYS A 77 -18.91 -22.50 -7.43
C LYS A 77 -19.74 -22.68 -6.14
N GLY A 78 -20.69 -21.79 -5.87
CA GLY A 78 -21.44 -21.75 -4.60
C GLY A 78 -20.60 -21.22 -3.42
N ASP A 79 -19.58 -20.41 -3.70
CA ASP A 79 -18.64 -19.87 -2.71
C ASP A 79 -19.24 -18.62 -2.02
N LEU A 80 -20.09 -18.87 -1.01
CA LEU A 80 -20.84 -17.82 -0.31
C LEU A 80 -19.93 -16.85 0.47
N ASP A 81 -18.76 -17.30 0.91
CA ASP A 81 -17.79 -16.45 1.62
C ASP A 81 -17.27 -15.33 0.72
N THR A 82 -16.97 -15.65 -0.54
CA THR A 82 -16.49 -14.67 -1.52
C THR A 82 -17.58 -13.67 -1.88
N ILE A 83 -18.82 -14.14 -2.05
CA ILE A 83 -19.98 -13.28 -2.33
C ILE A 83 -20.24 -12.33 -1.17
N GLY A 84 -20.22 -12.83 0.07
CA GLY A 84 -20.41 -12.02 1.27
C GLY A 84 -19.37 -10.92 1.39
N ARG A 85 -18.10 -11.19 1.11
CA ARG A 85 -17.03 -10.16 1.13
C ARG A 85 -17.33 -8.99 0.20
N TYR A 86 -17.85 -9.26 -1.01
CA TYR A 86 -18.20 -8.22 -1.97
C TYR A 86 -19.44 -7.42 -1.55
N ASP A 87 -20.44 -8.07 -0.95
CA ASP A 87 -21.66 -7.42 -0.43
C ASP A 87 -21.36 -6.48 0.76
N PHE A 88 -20.53 -6.95 1.71
CA PHE A 88 -20.06 -6.14 2.83
C PHE A 88 -19.15 -4.98 2.39
N SER A 89 -18.35 -5.17 1.34
CA SER A 89 -17.51 -4.10 0.78
C SER A 89 -18.34 -3.00 0.09
N HIS A 90 -19.49 -3.33 -0.52
CA HIS A 90 -20.37 -2.34 -1.17
C HIS A 90 -21.18 -1.55 -0.14
N SER A 91 -21.64 -2.20 0.93
CA SER A 91 -22.38 -1.56 2.02
C SER A 91 -21.52 -0.62 2.88
N ALA A 92 -20.19 -0.81 2.91
CA ALA A 92 -19.26 0.07 3.62
C ALA A 92 -18.85 1.32 2.83
N LEU A 93 -19.27 1.43 1.56
CA LEU A 93 -18.99 2.57 0.68
C LEU A 93 -20.19 3.50 0.49
N ILE A 94 -21.34 3.21 1.11
CA ILE A 94 -22.56 4.05 1.19
C ILE A 94 -22.69 4.58 2.61
#